data_AF-A0AAD8AMP4-F1
#
_entry.id   AF-A0AAD8AMP4-F1
#
_cell.length_a   1.000
_cell.length_b   1.000
_cell.length_c   1.000
_cell.angle_alpha   90.00
_cell.angle_beta   90.00
_cell.angle_gamma   90.00
#
_symmetry.space_group_name_H-M   'P 1'
#
loop_
_entity.id
_entity.type
_entity.pdbx_description
1 polymer ?
#
loop_
_entity_poly.entity_id
_entity_poly.type
_entity_poly.pdbx_seq_one_letter_code
_entity_poly.pdbx_strand_id
1 'polypeptide(L)'
;MEQLVESGLIGGVLDITTTEVADEIVGGVFPAGPKRFEKLLERRIPLVLSLGAVDMVNFGSIETVPPQFKNRRLYKHNAQVTLMRTTVEENILIARWIAGKLNTAHSPWDLLLPLGGVSMLDAPGQPFWDPTADQALFEELERCLQVSESRKVHRLPLHINDPLFAEELCNTFLAQWRKHG
;
A
#
# COMPACT_ATOMS: atom_id res chain seq x y z
N MET A 1 13.07 -6.19 4.92
CA MET A 1 12.02 -6.93 5.65
C MET A 1 11.85 -8.35 5.12
N GLU A 2 11.51 -8.53 3.84
CA GLU A 2 11.21 -9.84 3.24
C GLU A 2 12.31 -10.91 3.39
N GLN A 3 13.60 -10.55 3.35
CA GLN A 3 14.68 -11.50 3.62
C GLN A 3 14.68 -12.05 5.06
N LEU A 4 14.20 -11.28 6.03
CA LEU A 4 14.07 -11.73 7.43
C LEU A 4 12.87 -12.67 7.61
N VAL A 5 11.83 -12.49 6.80
CA VAL A 5 10.72 -13.46 6.69
C VAL A 5 11.22 -14.75 6.03
N GLU A 6 12.00 -14.62 4.95
CA GLU A 6 12.61 -15.76 4.28
C GLU A 6 13.57 -16.54 5.18
N SER A 7 14.33 -15.88 6.06
CA SER A 7 15.21 -16.56 7.03
C SER A 7 14.49 -17.09 8.27
N GLY A 8 13.18 -16.82 8.41
CA GLY A 8 12.37 -17.27 9.55
C GLY A 8 12.58 -16.45 10.84
N LEU A 9 13.26 -15.30 10.75
CA LEU A 9 13.45 -14.39 11.90
C LEU A 9 12.20 -13.53 12.17
N ILE A 10 11.35 -13.34 11.16
CA ILE A 10 10.04 -12.69 11.28
C ILE A 10 8.94 -13.73 11.06
N GLY A 11 8.11 -13.95 12.07
CA GLY A 11 7.00 -14.91 12.05
C GLY A 11 5.65 -14.35 11.59
N GLY A 12 5.54 -13.05 11.34
CA GLY A 12 4.31 -12.39 10.91
C GLY A 12 4.55 -10.93 10.55
N VAL A 13 3.73 -10.36 9.66
CA VAL A 13 3.94 -9.03 9.08
C VAL A 13 2.67 -8.18 9.11
N LEU A 14 2.83 -6.93 9.54
CA LEU A 14 1.92 -5.81 9.30
C LEU A 14 2.55 -4.91 8.23
N ASP A 15 2.12 -5.07 6.97
CA ASP A 15 2.65 -4.32 5.83
C ASP A 15 1.77 -3.10 5.55
N ILE A 16 1.89 -2.08 6.42
CA ILE A 16 0.97 -0.94 6.45
C ILE A 16 1.24 0.03 5.29
N THR A 17 2.50 0.23 4.94
CA THR A 17 2.95 1.21 3.95
C THR A 17 3.50 0.51 2.72
N THR A 18 2.72 0.52 1.64
CA THR A 18 3.05 -0.15 0.37
C THR A 18 3.43 0.84 -0.74
N THR A 19 3.79 2.07 -0.36
CA THR A 19 4.21 3.19 -1.25
C THR A 19 5.26 2.80 -2.30
N GLU A 20 6.14 1.84 -1.98
CA GLU A 20 7.16 1.33 -2.89
C GLU A 20 6.56 0.80 -4.21
N VAL A 21 5.29 0.38 -4.20
CA VAL A 21 4.55 -0.05 -5.41
C VAL A 21 4.22 1.13 -6.31
N ALA A 22 3.92 2.31 -5.77
CA ALA A 22 3.69 3.51 -6.58
C ALA A 22 4.97 3.89 -7.33
N ASP A 23 6.11 3.85 -6.64
CA ASP A 23 7.42 4.06 -7.24
C ASP A 23 7.75 3.00 -8.31
N GLU A 24 7.45 1.72 -8.08
CA GLU A 24 7.63 0.64 -9.06
C GLU A 24 6.81 0.89 -10.34
N ILE A 25 5.54 1.28 -10.21
CA ILE A 25 4.62 1.45 -11.34
C ILE A 25 4.91 2.71 -12.14
N VAL A 26 5.22 3.82 -11.46
CA VAL A 26 5.34 5.15 -12.10
C VAL A 26 6.80 5.50 -12.45
N GLY A 27 7.77 4.85 -11.79
CA GLY A 27 9.20 5.11 -11.99
C GLY A 27 9.78 6.11 -11.00
N GLY A 28 9.45 5.95 -9.71
CA GLY A 28 10.03 6.70 -8.60
C GLY A 28 11.43 6.20 -8.20
N VAL A 29 12.02 6.82 -7.18
CA VAL A 29 13.41 6.54 -6.74
C VAL A 29 13.51 5.45 -5.66
N PHE A 30 12.40 5.03 -5.07
CA PHE A 30 12.31 3.95 -4.08
C PHE A 30 11.39 2.81 -4.54
N PRO A 31 11.65 2.18 -5.70
CA PRO A 31 10.79 1.12 -6.22
C PRO A 31 10.85 -0.14 -5.34
N ALA A 32 9.72 -0.84 -5.26
CA ALA A 32 9.61 -2.10 -4.52
C ALA A 32 10.43 -3.24 -5.13
N GLY A 33 10.70 -3.16 -6.43
CA GLY A 33 11.25 -4.24 -7.23
C GLY A 33 10.19 -5.29 -7.61
N PRO A 34 10.44 -6.07 -8.66
CA PRO A 34 9.43 -6.94 -9.26
C PRO A 34 9.00 -8.10 -8.35
N LYS A 35 9.76 -8.39 -7.28
CA LYS A 35 9.52 -9.50 -6.36
C LYS A 35 8.79 -9.10 -5.09
N ARG A 36 8.39 -7.85 -4.92
CA ARG A 36 7.70 -7.39 -3.71
C ARG A 36 6.46 -8.25 -3.43
N PHE A 37 6.29 -8.56 -2.14
CA PHE A 37 5.34 -9.48 -1.53
C PHE A 37 5.64 -10.97 -1.71
N GLU A 38 6.43 -11.40 -2.70
CA GLU A 38 6.58 -12.83 -3.02
C GLU A 38 7.03 -13.65 -1.80
N LYS A 39 7.99 -13.15 -1.01
CA LYS A 39 8.47 -13.88 0.18
C LYS A 39 7.47 -13.91 1.32
N LEU A 40 6.62 -12.88 1.41
CA LEU A 40 5.53 -12.85 2.39
C LEU A 40 4.44 -13.86 2.02
N LEU A 41 4.16 -14.04 0.73
CA LEU A 41 3.10 -14.90 0.22
C LEU A 41 3.54 -16.38 0.06
N GLU A 42 4.83 -16.63 -0.13
CA GLU A 42 5.43 -17.98 -0.09
C GLU A 42 5.43 -18.57 1.32
N ARG A 43 5.56 -17.72 2.35
CA ARG A 43 5.58 -18.13 3.75
C ARG A 43 4.16 -18.16 4.31
N ARG A 44 3.82 -19.24 5.02
CA ARG A 44 2.53 -19.39 5.72
C ARG A 44 2.56 -18.65 7.07
N ILE A 45 2.87 -17.36 7.03
CA ILE A 45 2.87 -16.49 8.22
C ILE A 45 1.62 -15.61 8.22
N PRO A 46 1.16 -15.12 9.38
CA PRO A 46 0.16 -14.07 9.45
C PRO A 46 0.61 -12.83 8.67
N LEU A 47 -0.23 -12.39 7.75
CA LEU A 47 0.02 -11.24 6.88
C LEU A 47 -1.21 -10.33 6.86
N VAL A 48 -1.04 -9.11 7.34
CA VAL A 48 -2.04 -8.04 7.20
C VAL A 48 -1.40 -6.88 6.44
N LEU A 49 -2.08 -6.39 5.42
CA LEU A 49 -1.60 -5.31 4.57
C LEU A 49 -2.51 -4.09 4.63
N SER A 50 -1.96 -2.94 4.28
CA SER A 50 -2.71 -1.72 3.97
C SER A 50 -2.06 -0.98 2.79
N LEU A 51 -2.61 0.18 2.45
CA LEU A 51 -2.29 0.96 1.26
C LEU A 51 -1.57 2.26 1.63
N GLY A 52 -0.83 2.27 2.74
CA GLY A 52 -0.19 3.47 3.23
C GLY A 52 0.74 4.12 2.21
N ALA A 53 0.54 5.43 2.02
CA ALA A 53 1.31 6.30 1.16
C ALA A 53 1.36 5.88 -0.33
N VAL A 54 0.42 5.07 -0.83
CA VAL A 54 0.34 4.77 -2.27
C VAL A 54 -0.17 5.95 -3.11
N ASP A 55 -0.60 7.03 -2.45
CA ASP A 55 -0.91 8.32 -3.05
C ASP A 55 0.34 9.07 -3.54
N MET A 56 1.56 8.62 -3.24
CA MET A 56 2.78 9.36 -3.59
C MET A 56 3.84 8.51 -4.27
N VAL A 57 4.46 9.12 -5.28
CA VAL A 57 5.69 8.65 -5.94
C VAL A 57 6.84 9.53 -5.47
N ASN A 58 7.96 8.90 -5.09
CA ASN A 58 9.11 9.60 -4.55
C ASN A 58 10.08 9.99 -5.65
N PHE A 59 10.54 11.24 -5.59
CA PHE A 59 11.66 11.75 -6.38
C PHE A 59 12.67 12.46 -5.48
N GLY A 60 13.83 12.77 -6.06
CA GLY A 60 14.83 13.61 -5.43
C GLY A 60 14.39 15.07 -5.28
N SER A 61 15.35 15.98 -5.28
CA SER A 61 15.06 17.42 -5.30
C SER A 61 14.16 17.80 -6.49
N ILE A 62 13.38 18.88 -6.36
CA ILE A 62 12.39 19.26 -7.37
C ILE A 62 12.98 19.43 -8.79
N GLU A 63 14.24 19.86 -8.87
CA GLU A 63 14.97 20.03 -10.14
C GLU A 63 15.31 18.69 -10.83
N THR A 64 15.35 17.60 -10.06
CA THR A 64 15.62 16.25 -10.56
C THR A 64 14.37 15.50 -10.97
N VAL A 65 13.17 16.08 -10.76
CA VAL A 65 11.92 15.47 -11.22
C VAL A 65 11.93 15.34 -12.75
N PRO A 66 11.68 14.14 -13.31
CA PRO A 66 11.73 13.93 -14.75
C PRO A 66 10.80 14.90 -15.52
N PRO A 67 11.22 15.41 -16.70
CA PRO A 67 10.47 16.43 -17.43
C PRO A 67 9.01 16.09 -17.70
N GLN A 68 8.69 14.81 -17.94
CA GLN A 68 7.32 14.34 -18.17
C GLN A 68 6.41 14.51 -16.94
N PHE A 69 6.98 14.66 -15.74
CA PHE A 69 6.25 14.79 -14.48
C PHE A 69 6.22 16.23 -13.94
N LYS A 70 6.89 17.19 -14.59
CA LYS A 70 7.01 18.58 -14.07
C LYS A 70 5.68 19.30 -13.86
N ASN A 71 4.65 18.94 -14.62
CA ASN A 71 3.32 19.55 -14.52
C ASN A 71 2.36 18.77 -13.61
N ARG A 72 2.85 17.75 -12.89
CA ARG A 72 2.04 16.97 -11.95
C ARG A 72 1.90 17.71 -10.62
N ARG A 73 1.03 17.19 -9.74
CA ARG A 73 0.86 17.71 -8.37
C ARG A 73 2.07 17.30 -7.53
N LEU A 74 3.07 18.18 -7.46
CA LEU A 74 4.31 17.99 -6.70
C LEU A 74 4.22 18.65 -5.32
N TYR A 75 4.78 17.99 -4.31
CA TYR A 75 4.94 18.48 -2.95
C TYR A 75 6.40 18.39 -2.54
N LYS A 76 7.02 19.54 -2.25
CA LYS A 76 8.40 19.60 -1.77
C LYS A 76 8.44 19.24 -0.28
N HIS A 77 8.69 17.96 0.01
CA HIS A 77 8.76 17.48 1.39
C HIS A 77 9.98 18.05 2.12
N ASN A 78 11.14 18.07 1.47
CA ASN A 78 12.34 18.76 1.95
C ASN A 78 13.24 19.17 0.77
N ALA A 79 14.47 19.62 1.03
CA ALA A 79 15.40 20.04 -0.02
C ALA A 79 15.82 18.89 -0.97
N GLN A 80 15.78 17.65 -0.50
CA GLN A 80 16.27 16.46 -1.20
C GLN A 80 15.14 15.55 -1.71
N VAL A 81 13.91 15.72 -1.23
CA VAL A 81 12.78 14.83 -1.53
C VAL A 81 11.57 15.64 -2.02
N THR A 82 11.05 15.21 -3.17
CA THR A 82 9.81 15.70 -3.76
C THR A 82 8.86 14.53 -3.91
N LEU A 83 7.63 14.72 -3.45
CA LEU A 83 6.56 13.75 -3.59
C LEU A 83 5.70 14.16 -4.78
N MET A 84 5.26 13.21 -5.59
CA MET A 84 4.31 13.44 -6.68
C MET A 84 3.04 12.65 -6.40
N ARG A 85 1.86 13.30 -6.46
CA ARG A 85 0.59 12.60 -6.29
C ARG A 85 0.33 11.63 -7.44
N THR A 86 -0.05 10.40 -7.11
CA THR A 86 -0.55 9.40 -8.07
C THR A 86 -1.94 9.76 -8.62
N THR A 87 -2.17 9.56 -9.92
CA THR A 87 -3.50 9.77 -10.55
C THR A 87 -4.45 8.61 -10.32
N VAL A 88 -5.72 8.78 -10.70
CA VAL A 88 -6.72 7.70 -10.79
C VAL A 88 -6.21 6.52 -11.62
N GLU A 89 -5.64 6.77 -12.79
CA GLU A 89 -5.14 5.74 -13.70
C GLU A 89 -3.95 4.98 -13.09
N GLU A 90 -3.04 5.70 -12.44
CA GLU A 90 -1.90 5.09 -11.74
C GLU A 90 -2.37 4.25 -10.55
N ASN A 91 -3.39 4.70 -9.81
CA ASN A 91 -4.00 3.93 -8.72
C ASN A 91 -4.67 2.64 -9.21
N ILE A 92 -5.32 2.65 -10.38
CA ILE A 92 -5.84 1.43 -11.02
C ILE A 92 -4.71 0.47 -11.38
N LEU A 93 -3.57 0.96 -11.87
CA LEU A 93 -2.40 0.12 -12.17
C LEU A 93 -1.79 -0.47 -10.90
N ILE A 94 -1.66 0.33 -9.84
CA ILE A 94 -1.19 -0.10 -8.52
C ILE A 94 -2.12 -1.19 -7.97
N ALA A 95 -3.44 -0.98 -8.00
CA ALA A 95 -4.43 -1.98 -7.59
C ALA A 95 -4.25 -3.31 -8.30
N ARG A 96 -4.16 -3.29 -9.64
CA ARG A 96 -3.95 -4.49 -10.46
C ARG A 96 -2.66 -5.21 -10.12
N TRP A 97 -1.59 -4.44 -9.88
CA TRP A 97 -0.28 -5.01 -9.54
C TRP A 97 -0.31 -5.70 -8.18
N ILE A 98 -0.83 -5.03 -7.15
CA ILE A 98 -0.98 -5.58 -5.79
C ILE A 98 -1.88 -6.82 -5.84
N ALA A 99 -3.05 -6.74 -6.49
CA ALA A 99 -3.97 -7.86 -6.61
C ALA A 99 -3.34 -9.05 -7.36
N GLY A 100 -2.59 -8.77 -8.43
CA GLY A 100 -1.84 -9.77 -9.18
C GLY A 100 -0.87 -10.56 -8.28
N LYS A 101 -0.16 -9.88 -7.37
CA LYS A 101 0.69 -10.53 -6.37
C LYS A 101 -0.12 -11.29 -5.33
N LEU A 102 -1.09 -10.65 -4.67
CA LEU A 102 -1.87 -11.30 -3.60
C LEU A 102 -2.67 -12.52 -4.07
N ASN A 103 -3.04 -12.58 -5.35
CA ASN A 103 -3.72 -13.73 -5.94
C ASN A 103 -2.82 -14.97 -6.10
N THR A 104 -1.49 -14.83 -6.09
CA THR A 104 -0.56 -15.98 -6.10
C THR A 104 -0.38 -16.60 -4.72
N ALA A 105 -0.91 -15.97 -3.67
CA ALA A 105 -0.71 -16.41 -2.30
C ALA A 105 -1.32 -17.79 -2.03
N HIS A 106 -0.53 -18.63 -1.37
CA HIS A 106 -0.99 -19.89 -0.77
C HIS A 106 -1.19 -19.77 0.76
N SER A 107 -0.94 -18.58 1.31
CA SER A 107 -1.06 -18.22 2.72
C SER A 107 -2.27 -17.31 2.97
N PRO A 108 -2.77 -17.24 4.22
CA PRO A 108 -3.80 -16.27 4.59
C PRO A 108 -3.28 -14.84 4.45
N TRP A 109 -4.17 -13.92 4.10
CA TRP A 109 -3.91 -12.49 4.19
C TRP A 109 -5.18 -11.69 4.46
N ASP A 110 -5.05 -10.56 5.14
CA ASP A 110 -6.13 -9.59 5.30
C ASP A 110 -5.61 -8.24 4.76
N LEU A 111 -6.41 -7.57 3.92
CA LEU A 111 -6.12 -6.24 3.40
C LEU A 111 -7.11 -5.24 4.00
N LEU A 112 -6.62 -4.26 4.74
CA LEU A 112 -7.45 -3.20 5.33
C LEU A 112 -7.37 -1.95 4.45
N LEU A 113 -8.53 -1.47 4.00
CA LEU A 113 -8.69 -0.28 3.17
C LEU A 113 -9.10 0.92 4.04
N PRO A 114 -8.24 1.94 4.21
CA PRO A 114 -8.56 3.15 4.97
C PRO A 114 -9.38 4.13 4.11
N LEU A 115 -10.71 4.06 4.19
CA LEU A 115 -11.60 4.88 3.35
C LEU A 115 -11.52 6.39 3.61
N GLY A 116 -10.90 6.80 4.72
CA GLY A 116 -10.69 8.21 5.06
C GLY A 116 -9.45 8.83 4.42
N GLY A 117 -8.60 8.05 3.74
CA GLY A 117 -7.37 8.49 3.10
C GLY A 117 -6.16 7.61 3.46
N VAL A 118 -5.18 7.55 2.56
CA VAL A 118 -4.04 6.62 2.63
C VAL A 118 -2.75 7.24 3.16
N SER A 119 -2.70 8.55 3.41
CA SER A 119 -1.51 9.22 3.94
C SER A 119 -1.86 10.51 4.67
N MET A 120 -0.92 11.05 5.46
CA MET A 120 -1.11 12.37 6.10
C MET A 120 -1.39 13.49 5.09
N LEU A 121 -0.89 13.38 3.85
CA LEU A 121 -1.11 14.36 2.80
C LEU A 121 -2.43 14.12 2.05
N ASP A 122 -3.02 12.94 2.21
CA ASP A 122 -4.27 12.51 1.59
C ASP A 122 -5.38 12.49 2.64
N ALA A 123 -5.74 13.68 3.09
CA ALA A 123 -6.86 13.92 4.01
C ALA A 123 -7.54 15.25 3.67
N PRO A 124 -8.80 15.49 4.06
CA PRO A 124 -9.50 16.73 3.75
C PRO A 124 -8.67 18.00 4.05
N GLY A 125 -8.49 18.84 3.03
CA GLY A 125 -7.71 20.08 3.11
C GLY A 125 -6.19 19.91 2.94
N GLN A 126 -5.69 18.68 2.78
CA GLN A 126 -4.28 18.40 2.57
C GLN A 126 -3.90 18.39 1.07
N PRO A 127 -2.61 18.59 0.74
CA PRO A 127 -2.18 18.78 -0.64
C PRO A 127 -2.49 17.60 -1.57
N PHE A 128 -2.50 16.38 -1.05
CA PHE A 128 -2.70 15.14 -1.80
C PHE A 128 -4.10 14.55 -1.65
N TRP A 129 -5.04 15.25 -1.00
CA TRP A 129 -6.43 14.79 -0.95
C TRP A 129 -6.99 14.58 -2.35
N ASP A 130 -7.40 13.35 -2.64
CA ASP A 130 -8.11 12.98 -3.85
C ASP A 130 -8.97 11.72 -3.62
N PRO A 131 -10.19 11.87 -3.08
CA PRO A 131 -11.06 10.73 -2.79
C PRO A 131 -11.48 9.98 -4.07
N THR A 132 -11.31 10.56 -5.25
CA THR A 132 -11.59 9.88 -6.53
C THR A 132 -10.50 8.86 -6.85
N ALA A 133 -9.24 9.24 -6.64
CA ALA A 133 -8.10 8.35 -6.83
C ALA A 133 -8.13 7.18 -5.83
N ASP A 134 -8.47 7.45 -4.57
CA ASP A 134 -8.53 6.42 -3.54
C ASP A 134 -9.69 5.45 -3.78
N GLN A 135 -10.86 5.98 -4.15
CA GLN A 135 -12.00 5.13 -4.49
C GLN A 135 -11.69 4.22 -5.70
N ALA A 136 -11.02 4.75 -6.72
CA ALA A 136 -10.60 3.96 -7.88
C ALA A 136 -9.60 2.85 -7.50
N LEU A 137 -8.66 3.13 -6.60
CA LEU A 137 -7.75 2.13 -6.03
C LEU A 137 -8.53 1.01 -5.33
N PHE A 138 -9.45 1.38 -4.43
CA PHE A 138 -10.20 0.43 -3.61
C PHE A 138 -11.13 -0.45 -4.45
N GLU A 139 -11.89 0.15 -5.35
CA GLU A 139 -12.81 -0.58 -6.23
C GLU A 139 -12.07 -1.54 -7.15
N GLU A 140 -10.94 -1.11 -7.73
CA GLU A 140 -10.16 -1.97 -8.62
C GLU A 140 -9.51 -3.13 -7.88
N LEU A 141 -9.06 -2.92 -6.63
CA LEU A 141 -8.57 -4.00 -5.77
C LEU A 141 -9.67 -5.03 -5.49
N GLU A 142 -10.84 -4.59 -5.05
CA GLU A 142 -11.98 -5.48 -4.76
C GLU A 142 -12.43 -6.25 -6.01
N ARG A 143 -12.36 -5.63 -7.19
CA ARG A 143 -12.67 -6.28 -8.47
C ARG A 143 -11.64 -7.35 -8.87
N CYS A 144 -10.37 -7.12 -8.59
CA CYS A 144 -9.27 -7.99 -9.04
C CYS A 144 -8.91 -9.10 -8.04
N LEU A 145 -9.16 -8.90 -6.75
CA LEU A 145 -8.74 -9.82 -5.69
C LEU A 145 -9.61 -11.07 -5.60
N GLN A 146 -8.96 -12.22 -5.46
CA GLN A 146 -9.60 -13.51 -5.23
C GLN A 146 -9.73 -13.77 -3.72
N VAL A 147 -10.80 -13.24 -3.14
CA VAL A 147 -11.10 -13.42 -1.71
C VAL A 147 -11.58 -14.85 -1.38
N SER A 148 -11.37 -15.26 -0.14
CA SER A 148 -11.79 -16.55 0.40
C SER A 148 -11.93 -16.47 1.92
N GLU A 149 -12.24 -17.57 2.60
CA GLU A 149 -12.36 -17.58 4.07
C GLU A 149 -11.08 -17.09 4.79
N SER A 150 -9.91 -17.37 4.22
CA SER A 150 -8.59 -16.98 4.75
C SER A 150 -7.96 -15.78 4.05
N ARG A 151 -8.63 -15.17 3.07
CA ARG A 151 -8.13 -14.05 2.28
C ARG A 151 -9.21 -12.98 2.16
N LYS A 152 -9.11 -11.89 2.91
CA LYS A 152 -10.22 -10.92 3.02
C LYS A 152 -9.78 -9.49 2.79
N VAL A 153 -10.73 -8.70 2.33
CA VAL A 153 -10.62 -7.24 2.21
C VAL A 153 -11.58 -6.62 3.22
N HIS A 154 -11.10 -5.66 3.99
CA HIS A 154 -11.86 -4.96 5.02
C HIS A 154 -11.93 -3.48 4.68
N ARG A 155 -13.14 -2.96 4.46
CA ARG A 155 -13.39 -1.54 4.27
C ARG A 155 -13.59 -0.87 5.62
N LEU A 156 -12.70 0.04 6.00
CA LEU A 156 -12.80 0.76 7.27
C LEU A 156 -13.08 2.24 7.00
N PRO A 157 -14.17 2.83 7.54
CA PRO A 157 -14.51 4.25 7.36
C PRO A 157 -13.61 5.16 8.20
N LEU A 158 -12.30 4.94 8.11
CA LEU A 158 -11.24 5.53 8.91
C LEU A 158 -10.12 5.98 7.99
N HIS A 159 -9.45 7.07 8.35
CA HIS A 159 -8.20 7.47 7.73
C HIS A 159 -7.06 6.57 8.25
N ILE A 160 -6.01 6.32 7.46
CA ILE A 160 -4.93 5.40 7.86
C ILE A 160 -4.25 5.78 9.19
N ASN A 161 -4.18 7.08 9.49
CA ASN A 161 -3.61 7.63 10.73
C ASN A 161 -4.63 7.77 11.87
N ASP A 162 -5.87 7.29 11.70
CA ASP A 162 -6.82 7.22 12.80
C ASP A 162 -6.35 6.15 13.82
N PRO A 163 -6.30 6.45 15.13
CA PRO A 163 -5.95 5.46 16.14
C PRO A 163 -6.79 4.17 16.06
N LEU A 164 -8.06 4.26 15.68
CA LEU A 164 -8.93 3.10 15.50
C LEU A 164 -8.49 2.23 14.30
N PHE A 165 -7.91 2.82 13.25
CA PHE A 165 -7.38 2.05 12.13
C PHE A 165 -6.17 1.23 12.56
N ALA A 166 -5.30 1.80 13.38
CA ALA A 166 -4.18 1.08 13.99
C ALA A 166 -4.64 -0.05 14.92
N GLU A 167 -5.71 0.18 15.68
CA GLU A 167 -6.33 -0.85 16.52
C GLU A 167 -6.88 -2.00 15.67
N GLU A 168 -7.58 -1.71 14.58
CA GLU A 168 -8.11 -2.74 13.66
C GLU A 168 -7.00 -3.54 12.97
N LEU A 169 -5.88 -2.92 12.58
CA LEU A 169 -4.71 -3.63 12.07
C LEU A 169 -4.18 -4.64 13.09
N CYS A 170 -4.00 -4.21 14.35
CA CYS A 170 -3.54 -5.07 15.43
C CYS A 170 -4.53 -6.19 15.75
N ASN A 171 -5.81 -5.89 15.85
CA ASN A 171 -6.87 -6.87 16.12
C ASN A 171 -6.94 -7.92 15.01
N THR A 172 -6.90 -7.50 13.75
CA THR A 172 -6.88 -8.40 12.59
C THR A 172 -5.65 -9.30 12.62
N PHE A 173 -4.48 -8.74 12.89
CA PHE A 173 -3.24 -9.52 12.98
C PHE A 173 -3.26 -10.54 14.11
N LEU A 174 -3.69 -10.15 15.32
CA LEU A 174 -3.81 -11.06 16.45
C LEU A 174 -4.82 -12.19 16.18
N ALA A 175 -5.90 -11.91 15.45
CA ALA A 175 -6.86 -12.91 15.05
C ALA A 175 -6.26 -13.93 14.05
N GLN A 176 -5.46 -13.49 13.09
CA GLN A 176 -4.71 -14.41 12.22
C GLN A 176 -3.64 -15.18 13.00
N TRP A 177 -2.88 -14.51 13.86
CA TRP A 177 -1.80 -15.12 14.66
C TRP A 177 -2.32 -16.27 15.51
N ARG A 178 -3.46 -16.11 16.18
CA ARG A 178 -4.08 -17.20 16.98
C ARG A 178 -4.48 -18.42 16.16
N LYS A 179 -4.72 -18.26 14.85
CA LYS A 179 -5.14 -19.35 13.94
C LYS A 179 -3.98 -20.01 13.22
N HIS A 180 -2.90 -19.28 12.98
CA HIS A 180 -1.86 -19.67 12.01
C HIS A 180 -0.41 -19.49 12.49
N GLY A 181 -0.19 -18.84 13.63
CA GLY A 181 1.13 -18.59 14.23
C GLY A 181 1.57 -19.63 15.24
#